data_AF-A0A8S3JZV8-F1
#
_entry.id   AF-A0A8S3JZV8-F1
#
_cell.length_a   1.000
_cell.length_b   1.000
_cell.length_c   1.000
_cell.angle_alpha   90.00
_cell.angle_beta   90.00
_cell.angle_gamma   90.00
#
_symmetry.space_group_name_H-M   'P 1'
#
loop_
_entity.id
_entity.type
_entity.pdbx_description
1 polymer ?
#
loop_
_entity_poly.entity_id
_entity_poly.type
_entity_poly.pdbx_seq_one_letter_code
_entity_poly.pdbx_strand_id
1 'polypeptide(L)'
;MKSYMKYLDKDSSEYERTCFVHDELTSIAERCEEHLAISSAQLNKLKQRVDSKLDCFEKQQLIWYGSLKKQSPRKHTDISPVYIILFSECILVCGESGNKLEVKRQLSIGKVSVEIIERERMASTSSNVTNAQQSISTTYYPFRVSATEK
;
A
#
# COMPACT_ATOMS: atom_id res chain seq x y z
N MET A 1 23.04 5.88 -12.28
CA MET A 1 23.83 7.12 -12.49
C MET A 1 25.28 7.01 -12.01
N LYS A 2 25.55 6.69 -10.73
CA LYS A 2 26.93 6.57 -10.18
C LYS A 2 27.86 5.66 -11.00
N SER A 3 27.30 4.60 -11.59
CA SER A 3 28.03 3.68 -12.47
C SER A 3 28.44 4.31 -13.81
N TYR A 4 27.69 5.27 -14.35
CA TYR A 4 27.98 5.97 -15.61
C TYR A 4 29.05 7.05 -15.39
N MET A 5 28.89 7.86 -14.33
CA MET A 5 29.82 8.93 -13.98
C MET A 5 31.25 8.45 -13.68
N LYS A 6 31.42 7.18 -13.28
CA LYS A 6 32.73 6.56 -13.04
C LYS A 6 33.61 6.49 -14.29
N TYR A 7 33.00 6.47 -15.47
CA TYR A 7 33.71 6.33 -16.76
C TYR A 7 33.86 7.66 -17.51
N LEU A 8 33.35 8.74 -16.95
CA LEU A 8 33.45 10.07 -17.55
C LEU A 8 34.67 10.80 -16.99
N ASP A 9 35.36 11.54 -17.85
CA ASP A 9 36.42 12.45 -17.43
C ASP A 9 35.83 13.63 -16.65
N LYS A 10 36.42 13.96 -15.51
CA LYS A 10 35.89 14.96 -14.58
C LYS A 10 35.88 16.37 -15.16
N ASP A 11 36.80 16.65 -16.07
CA ASP A 11 36.92 17.94 -16.75
C ASP A 11 36.09 18.00 -18.04
N SER A 12 35.33 16.95 -18.36
CA SER A 12 34.47 16.92 -19.53
C SER A 12 33.15 17.63 -19.30
N SER A 13 32.67 18.33 -20.32
CA SER A 13 31.34 18.95 -20.33
C SER A 13 30.20 17.93 -20.19
N GLU A 14 30.46 16.65 -20.53
CA GLU A 14 29.52 15.56 -20.33
C GLU A 14 29.41 15.15 -18.85
N TYR A 15 30.53 15.16 -18.11
CA TYR A 15 30.53 14.93 -16.67
C TYR A 15 29.74 16.03 -15.94
N GLU A 16 29.98 17.30 -16.25
CA GLU A 16 29.22 18.43 -15.66
C GLU A 16 27.71 18.33 -15.93
N ARG A 17 27.32 18.04 -17.18
CA ARG A 17 25.90 17.84 -17.52
C ARG A 17 25.29 16.65 -16.78
N THR A 18 26.04 15.56 -16.63
CA THR A 18 25.56 14.37 -15.93
C THR A 18 25.39 14.63 -14.44
N CYS A 19 26.29 15.40 -13.80
CA CYS A 19 26.13 15.88 -12.42
C CYS A 19 24.83 16.68 -12.27
N PHE A 20 24.63 17.67 -13.15
CA PHE A 20 23.43 18.51 -13.11
C PHE A 20 22.13 17.69 -13.20
N VAL A 21 22.05 16.77 -14.18
CA VAL A 21 20.87 15.91 -14.34
C VAL A 21 20.69 14.97 -13.14
N HIS A 22 21.77 14.44 -12.58
CA HIS A 22 21.69 13.61 -11.38
C HIS A 22 21.11 14.38 -10.19
N ASP A 23 21.55 15.61 -9.98
CA ASP A 23 21.09 16.45 -8.87
C ASP A 23 19.63 16.87 -9.06
N GLU A 24 19.22 17.20 -10.29
CA GLU A 24 17.81 17.44 -10.60
C GLU A 24 16.94 16.19 -10.33
N LEU A 25 17.36 15.02 -10.80
CA LEU A 25 16.63 13.77 -10.55
C LEU A 25 16.54 13.44 -9.07
N THR A 26 17.60 13.72 -8.30
CA THR A 26 17.62 13.53 -6.85
C THR A 26 16.63 14.49 -6.19
N SER A 27 16.63 15.77 -6.57
CA SER A 27 15.67 16.74 -6.05
C SER A 27 14.22 16.41 -6.41
N ILE A 28 13.97 15.86 -7.59
CA ILE A 28 12.64 15.39 -7.99
C ILE A 28 12.22 14.19 -7.15
N ALA A 29 13.13 13.22 -6.94
CA ALA A 29 12.86 12.05 -6.11
C ALA A 29 12.50 12.45 -4.67
N GLU A 30 13.26 13.36 -4.06
CA GLU A 30 12.97 13.90 -2.73
C GLU A 30 11.59 14.56 -2.65
N ARG A 31 11.24 15.41 -3.63
CA ARG A 31 9.89 16.02 -3.69
C ARG A 31 8.78 14.99 -3.88
N CYS A 32 9.02 13.95 -4.68
CA CYS A 32 8.06 12.86 -4.84
C CYS A 32 7.87 12.08 -3.55
N GLU A 33 8.93 11.82 -2.78
CA GLU A 33 8.85 11.17 -1.47
C GLU A 33 8.05 12.02 -0.47
N GLU A 34 8.24 13.34 -0.46
CA GLU A 34 7.44 14.27 0.35
C GLU A 34 5.95 14.25 -0.03
N HIS A 35 5.63 14.15 -1.32
CA HIS A 35 4.24 14.05 -1.78
C HIS A 35 3.59 12.69 -1.51
N LEU A 36 4.38 11.61 -1.45
CA LEU A 36 3.92 10.28 -1.07
C LEU A 36 3.80 10.12 0.45
N ALA A 37 4.48 10.97 1.22
CA ALA A 37 4.40 10.96 2.67
C ALA A 37 2.98 11.33 3.13
N ILE A 38 2.44 10.50 4.03
CA ILE A 38 1.14 10.78 4.63
C ILE A 38 1.27 12.02 5.51
N SER A 39 0.45 13.04 5.21
CA SER A 39 0.47 14.29 5.97
C SER A 39 0.09 14.06 7.44
N SER A 40 0.67 14.87 8.33
CA SER A 40 0.32 14.88 9.76
C SER A 40 -1.19 15.10 10.00
N ALA A 41 -1.85 15.86 9.13
CA ALA A 41 -3.29 16.07 9.16
C ALA A 41 -4.08 14.78 8.88
N GLN A 42 -3.65 13.96 7.91
CA GLN A 42 -4.27 12.66 7.63
C GLN A 42 -4.07 11.69 8.80
N LEU A 43 -2.86 11.65 9.37
CA LEU A 43 -2.56 10.83 10.55
C LEU A 43 -3.45 11.21 11.75
N ASN A 44 -3.61 12.51 12.02
CA ASN A 44 -4.46 12.99 13.11
C ASN A 44 -5.94 12.66 12.89
N LYS A 45 -6.46 12.82 11.67
CA LYS A 45 -7.83 12.39 11.32
C LYS A 45 -8.01 10.89 11.53
N LEU A 46 -7.02 10.09 11.15
CA LEU A 46 -7.06 8.64 11.37
C LEU A 46 -7.03 8.29 12.86
N LYS A 47 -6.16 8.95 13.66
CA LYS A 47 -6.08 8.80 15.12
C LYS A 47 -7.41 9.14 15.81
N GLN A 48 -8.16 10.13 15.31
CA GLN A 48 -9.49 10.46 15.84
C GLN A 48 -10.55 9.40 15.50
N ARG A 49 -10.43 8.74 14.34
CA ARG A 49 -11.36 7.67 13.94
C ARG A 49 -11.09 6.36 14.69
N VAL A 50 -9.83 6.08 14.99
CA VAL A 50 -9.41 4.88 15.70
C VAL A 50 -9.61 5.09 17.20
N ASP A 51 -10.63 4.48 17.76
CA ASP A 51 -11.02 4.64 19.18
C ASP A 51 -10.13 3.79 20.09
N SER A 52 -8.81 3.97 20.00
CA SER A 52 -7.85 3.22 20.80
C SER A 52 -6.56 4.02 21.04
N LYS A 53 -6.10 4.03 22.29
CA LYS A 53 -4.77 4.54 22.68
C LYS A 53 -3.72 3.52 22.25
N LEU A 54 -3.39 3.48 20.97
CA LEU A 54 -2.35 2.61 20.44
C LEU A 54 -1.05 3.38 20.26
N ASP A 55 0.00 2.86 20.89
CA ASP A 55 1.38 3.35 20.79
C ASP A 55 1.92 3.41 19.35
N CYS A 56 1.36 2.63 18.43
CA CYS A 56 1.82 2.57 17.03
C CYS A 56 1.66 3.91 16.31
N PHE A 57 0.68 4.74 16.68
CA PHE A 57 0.51 6.08 16.10
C PHE A 57 1.61 7.07 16.50
N GLU A 58 2.38 6.77 17.55
CA GLU A 58 3.41 7.67 18.08
C GLU A 58 4.82 7.16 17.80
N LYS A 59 4.99 5.83 17.69
CA LYS A 59 6.29 5.18 17.55
C LYS A 59 6.61 4.71 16.13
N GLN A 60 5.65 4.73 15.21
CA GLN A 60 5.80 4.10 13.89
C GLN A 60 5.37 5.03 12.76
N GLN A 61 6.02 4.88 11.61
CA GLN A 61 5.66 5.61 10.40
C GLN A 61 4.42 4.98 9.79
N LEU A 62 3.38 5.79 9.55
CA LEU A 62 2.22 5.37 8.79
C LEU A 62 2.59 5.31 7.30
N ILE A 63 2.40 4.15 6.69
CA ILE A 63 2.73 3.89 5.27
C ILE A 63 1.48 3.99 4.41
N TRP A 64 0.38 3.39 4.86
CA TRP A 64 -0.85 3.33 4.08
C TRP A 64 -2.07 3.08 4.97
N TYR A 65 -3.25 3.50 4.52
CA TYR A 65 -4.51 3.11 5.14
C TYR A 65 -5.65 3.09 4.12
N GLY A 66 -6.63 2.22 4.33
CA GLY A 66 -7.81 2.17 3.48
C GLY A 66 -8.65 0.90 3.64
N SER A 67 -9.82 0.92 3.00
CA SER A 67 -10.74 -0.21 3.00
C SER A 67 -10.35 -1.23 1.94
N LEU A 68 -10.22 -2.48 2.35
CA LEU A 68 -10.01 -3.65 1.50
C LEU A 68 -11.16 -4.64 1.67
N LYS A 69 -11.23 -5.60 0.75
CA LYS A 69 -12.21 -6.69 0.80
C LYS A 69 -11.52 -7.96 1.24
N LYS A 70 -11.84 -8.41 2.46
CA LYS A 70 -11.32 -9.62 3.05
C LYS A 70 -12.15 -10.82 2.62
N GLN A 71 -11.49 -11.80 2.02
CA GLN A 71 -12.07 -13.09 1.72
C GLN A 71 -11.94 -14.02 2.94
N SER A 72 -13.03 -14.68 3.33
CA SER A 72 -12.97 -15.65 4.43
C SER A 72 -12.14 -16.87 4.04
N PRO A 73 -11.21 -17.32 4.92
CA PRO A 73 -10.48 -18.56 4.67
C PRO A 73 -11.38 -19.80 4.73
N ARG A 74 -12.54 -19.73 5.41
CA ARG A 74 -13.47 -20.86 5.54
C ARG A 74 -14.49 -20.94 4.41
N LYS A 75 -14.86 -19.79 3.83
CA LYS A 75 -15.86 -19.67 2.77
C LYS A 75 -15.36 -18.69 1.74
N HIS A 76 -14.84 -19.18 0.62
CA HIS A 76 -14.21 -18.33 -0.39
C HIS A 76 -15.19 -17.39 -1.11
N THR A 77 -16.49 -17.61 -0.97
CA THR A 77 -17.55 -16.72 -1.45
C THR A 77 -17.83 -15.56 -0.48
N ASP A 78 -17.43 -15.68 0.79
CA ASP A 78 -17.74 -14.68 1.81
C ASP A 78 -16.68 -13.58 1.76
N ILE A 79 -17.09 -12.43 1.24
CA ILE A 79 -16.28 -11.22 1.10
C ILE A 79 -16.84 -10.18 2.06
N SER A 80 -15.99 -9.68 2.95
CA SER A 80 -16.36 -8.67 3.95
C SER A 80 -15.45 -7.45 3.83
N PRO A 81 -15.97 -6.22 3.99
CA PRO A 81 -15.12 -5.04 4.06
C PRO A 81 -14.29 -5.07 5.34
N VAL A 82 -13.03 -4.68 5.22
CA VAL A 82 -12.11 -4.51 6.34
C VAL A 82 -11.29 -3.26 6.12
N TYR A 83 -11.05 -2.49 7.17
CA TYR A 83 -10.19 -1.33 7.08
C TYR A 83 -8.80 -1.71 7.55
N ILE A 84 -7.78 -1.43 6.75
CA ILE A 84 -6.38 -1.74 7.08
C ILE A 84 -5.63 -0.45 7.33
N ILE A 85 -4.77 -0.47 8.34
CA ILE A 85 -3.80 0.60 8.62
C ILE A 85 -2.43 -0.05 8.66
N LEU A 86 -1.55 0.35 7.75
CA LEU A 86 -0.21 -0.18 7.59
C LEU A 86 0.80 0.81 8.17
N PHE A 87 1.48 0.39 9.23
CA PHE A 87 2.64 1.06 9.80
C PHE A 87 3.93 0.35 9.37
N SER A 88 5.08 0.96 9.66
CA SER A 88 6.40 0.39 9.34
C SER A 88 6.68 -0.97 9.98
N GLU A 89 6.13 -1.23 11.17
CA GLU A 89 6.41 -2.47 11.93
C GLU A 89 5.17 -3.34 12.17
N CYS A 90 3.97 -2.82 11.92
CA CYS A 90 2.73 -3.55 12.14
C CYS A 90 1.59 -3.17 11.19
N ILE A 91 0.60 -4.06 11.12
CA ILE A 91 -0.63 -3.91 10.36
C ILE A 91 -1.79 -3.99 11.33
N LEU A 92 -2.62 -2.94 11.37
CA LEU A 92 -3.89 -2.98 12.10
C LEU A 92 -5.00 -3.40 11.15
N VAL A 93 -5.82 -4.34 11.63
CA VAL A 93 -7.01 -4.81 10.95
C VAL A 93 -8.20 -4.31 11.74
N CYS A 94 -8.96 -3.39 11.15
CA CYS A 94 -10.06 -2.69 11.80
C CYS A 94 -11.41 -3.09 11.21
N GLY A 95 -12.42 -3.17 12.08
CA GLY A 95 -13.82 -3.09 11.67
C GLY A 95 -14.25 -1.64 11.56
N GLU A 96 -15.07 -1.33 10.57
CA GLU A 96 -15.67 -0.01 10.40
C GLU A 96 -17.09 -0.03 10.97
N SER A 97 -17.39 0.87 11.92
CA SER A 97 -18.71 1.06 12.51
C SER A 97 -19.07 2.55 12.45
N GLY A 98 -19.82 2.92 11.41
CA GLY A 98 -20.05 4.33 11.08
C GLY A 98 -18.74 5.04 10.75
N ASN A 99 -18.43 6.14 11.45
CA ASN A 99 -17.19 6.90 11.25
C ASN A 99 -16.01 6.38 12.11
N LYS A 100 -16.26 5.46 13.05
CA LYS A 100 -15.25 4.92 13.96
C LYS A 100 -14.64 3.63 13.41
N LEU A 101 -13.35 3.46 13.70
CA LEU A 101 -12.57 2.27 13.39
C LEU A 101 -12.23 1.54 14.68
N GLU A 102 -12.71 0.31 14.80
CA GLU A 102 -12.42 -0.58 15.91
C GLU A 102 -11.32 -1.56 15.51
N VAL A 103 -10.21 -1.57 16.25
CA VAL A 103 -9.07 -2.45 15.97
C VAL A 103 -9.41 -3.86 16.40
N LYS A 104 -9.55 -4.77 15.43
CA LYS A 104 -9.87 -6.19 15.67
C LYS A 104 -8.63 -7.04 15.86
N ARG A 105 -7.54 -6.71 15.14
CA ARG A 105 -6.25 -7.41 15.22
C ARG A 105 -5.10 -6.48 14.92
N GLN A 106 -3.95 -6.79 15.50
CA GLN A 106 -2.65 -6.21 15.15
C GLN A 106 -1.71 -7.34 14.73
N LEU A 107 -1.07 -7.18 13.58
CA LEU A 107 -0.10 -8.12 13.03
C LEU A 107 1.26 -7.44 12.98
N SER A 108 2.31 -8.11 13.45
CA SER A 108 3.68 -7.61 13.26
C SER A 108 4.17 -7.98 11.86
N ILE A 109 4.77 -7.03 11.15
CA ILE A 109 5.25 -7.24 9.77
C ILE A 109 6.27 -8.37 9.70
N GLY A 110 7.15 -8.52 10.69
CA GLY A 110 8.13 -9.60 10.74
C GLY A 110 7.54 -11.02 10.81
N LYS A 111 6.22 -11.16 10.99
CA LYS A 111 5.50 -12.45 11.03
C LYS A 111 4.50 -12.61 9.87
N VAL A 112 4.51 -11.71 8.89
CA VAL A 112 3.58 -11.73 7.76
C VAL A 112 4.35 -12.00 6.47
N SER A 113 3.92 -13.00 5.70
CA SER A 113 4.36 -13.23 4.33
C SER A 113 3.33 -12.71 3.34
N VAL A 114 3.80 -12.07 2.26
CA VAL A 114 2.95 -11.61 1.16
C VAL A 114 3.15 -12.53 -0.04
N GLU A 115 2.07 -13.12 -0.53
CA GLU A 115 2.06 -13.94 -1.74
C GLU A 115 1.22 -13.26 -2.83
N ILE A 116 1.79 -13.14 -4.03
CA ILE A 116 1.10 -12.57 -5.19
C ILE A 116 0.48 -13.72 -5.97
N ILE A 117 -0.85 -13.85 -5.89
CA ILE A 117 -1.59 -14.89 -6.61
C ILE A 117 -2.11 -14.26 -7.91
N GLU A 118 -1.39 -14.45 -9.01
CA GLU A 118 -1.92 -14.19 -10.35
C GLU A 118 -2.92 -15.27 -10.71
N ARG A 119 -4.22 -14.98 -10.62
CA ARG A 119 -5.23 -15.85 -11.22
C ARG A 119 -5.25 -15.60 -12.72
N GLU A 120 -4.71 -16.53 -13.49
CA GLU A 120 -5.03 -16.65 -14.92
C GLU A 120 -6.55 -16.65 -15.07
N ARG A 121 -7.06 -15.74 -15.90
CA ARG A 121 -8.49 -15.63 -16.20
C ARG A 121 -8.92 -16.92 -16.89
N MET A 122 -9.59 -17.83 -16.18
CA MET A 122 -10.42 -18.83 -16.85
C MET A 122 -11.62 -18.11 -17.48
N ALA A 123 -11.47 -17.75 -18.74
CA ALA A 123 -12.54 -17.31 -19.61
C ALA A 123 -13.42 -18.52 -19.91
N SER A 124 -14.51 -18.69 -19.17
CA SER A 124 -15.63 -19.51 -19.61
C SER A 124 -16.44 -18.70 -20.62
N THR A 125 -16.28 -19.07 -21.88
CA THR A 125 -17.02 -18.59 -23.03
C THR A 125 -18.53 -18.75 -22.82
N SER A 126 -19.26 -17.64 -22.76
CA SER A 126 -20.65 -17.58 -23.23
C SER A 126 -20.95 -16.13 -23.64
N SER A 127 -20.76 -15.88 -24.91
CA SER A 127 -21.18 -14.69 -25.64
C SER A 127 -22.70 -14.49 -25.53
N ASN A 128 -23.12 -13.28 -25.16
CA ASN A 128 -24.23 -12.55 -25.79
C ASN A 128 -24.18 -11.06 -25.38
N VAL A 129 -23.85 -10.22 -26.38
CA VAL A 129 -24.34 -8.86 -26.72
C VAL A 129 -25.43 -8.32 -25.75
N THR A 130 -25.38 -7.12 -25.14
CA THR A 130 -25.26 -5.75 -25.70
C THR A 130 -25.05 -4.70 -24.58
N ASN A 131 -24.58 -3.50 -24.99
CA ASN A 131 -24.74 -2.18 -24.36
C ASN A 131 -23.80 -1.70 -23.24
N ALA A 132 -22.98 -0.72 -23.66
CA ALA A 132 -22.43 0.44 -22.97
C ALA A 132 -22.76 0.64 -21.48
N GLN A 133 -21.71 0.59 -20.65
CA GLN A 133 -21.34 1.69 -19.74
C GLN A 133 -19.92 1.41 -19.24
N GLN A 134 -19.03 2.38 -19.44
CA GLN A 134 -17.67 2.38 -18.88
C GLN A 134 -17.79 2.35 -17.36
N SER A 135 -17.67 1.17 -16.77
CA SER A 135 -17.57 0.99 -15.33
C SER A 135 -16.10 1.02 -14.94
N ILE A 136 -15.80 1.92 -14.00
CA ILE A 136 -14.48 2.11 -13.40
C ILE A 136 -13.99 0.75 -12.88
N SER A 137 -12.90 0.26 -13.47
CA SER A 137 -12.29 -1.02 -13.09
C SER A 137 -11.78 -0.94 -11.67
N THR A 138 -12.57 -1.43 -10.72
CA THR A 138 -12.16 -1.54 -9.33
C THR A 138 -11.35 -2.84 -9.21
N THR A 139 -10.03 -2.72 -9.25
CA THR A 139 -9.12 -3.85 -9.04
C THR A 139 -9.35 -4.43 -7.64
N TYR A 140 -9.74 -5.71 -7.59
CA TYR A 140 -10.04 -6.43 -6.37
C TYR A 140 -8.81 -7.23 -5.92
N TYR A 141 -8.30 -6.97 -4.72
CA TYR A 141 -7.16 -7.69 -4.14
C TYR A 141 -7.63 -8.59 -2.99
N PRO A 142 -7.83 -9.91 -3.21
CA PRO A 142 -8.05 -10.85 -2.11
C PRO A 142 -6.72 -11.27 -1.49
N PHE A 143 -6.61 -11.13 -0.16
CA PHE A 143 -5.51 -11.71 0.62
C PHE A 143 -6.06 -12.79 1.57
N ARG A 144 -5.26 -13.82 1.83
CA ARG A 144 -5.48 -14.79 2.91
C ARG A 144 -4.39 -14.63 3.97
N VAL A 145 -4.77 -14.73 5.24
CA VAL A 145 -3.85 -14.74 6.39
C VAL A 145 -3.90 -16.14 7.00
N SER A 146 -2.80 -16.87 6.92
CA SER A 146 -2.56 -18.10 7.67
C SER A 146 -1.66 -17.76 8.87
N ALA A 147 -2.17 -17.97 10.08
CA ALA A 147 -1.38 -17.92 11.30
C ALA A 147 -1.11 -19.36 11.76
N THR A 148 0.16 -19.71 11.96
CA THR A 148 0.57 -20.96 12.60
C THR A 148 0.76 -20.71 14.10
N GLU A 149 -0.07 -21.36 14.93
CA GLU A 149 0.15 -21.46 16.37
C GLU A 149 1.12 -22.62 16.66
N LYS A 150 2.16 -22.34 17.45
CA LYS A 150 2.94 -23.31 18.21
C LYS A 150 3.18 -22.75 19.60
#